data_AF-A0A955CA79-F1
#
_entry.id   AF-A0A955CA79-F1
#
_cell.length_a   1.000
_cell.length_b   1.000
_cell.length_c   1.000
_cell.angle_alpha   90.00
_cell.angle_beta   90.00
_cell.angle_gamma   90.00
#
_symmetry.space_group_name_H-M   'P 1'
#
loop_
_entity.id
_entity.type
_entity.pdbx_description
1 polymer ?
#
loop_
_entity_poly.entity_id
_entity_poly.type
_entity_poly.pdbx_seq_one_letter_code
_entity_poly.pdbx_strand_id
1 'polypeptide(L)'
;MTVPRALFILFLMVAIGVAIVLFRGESARAANRIQQLHAETIELEQRLWSAEIELARMREPRAIRERAEKMNLPIEPPQPIARPQ
;
A
#
# COMPACT_ATOMS: atom_id res chain seq x y z
N MET A 1 -48.15 -14.67 -36.30
CA MET A 1 -47.87 -14.21 -34.92
C MET A 1 -46.55 -14.71 -34.32
N THR A 2 -45.86 -15.69 -34.92
CA THR A 2 -44.64 -16.31 -34.36
C THR A 2 -43.34 -15.56 -34.68
N VAL A 3 -43.23 -14.99 -35.89
CA VAL A 3 -42.05 -14.23 -36.35
C VAL A 3 -41.70 -13.02 -35.46
N PRO A 4 -42.62 -12.10 -35.13
CA PRO A 4 -42.28 -10.96 -34.27
C PRO A 4 -41.85 -11.40 -32.86
N ARG A 5 -42.45 -12.48 -32.33
CA ARG A 5 -42.07 -13.06 -31.03
C ARG A 5 -40.67 -13.66 -31.06
N ALA A 6 -40.30 -14.36 -32.13
CA ALA A 6 -38.96 -14.93 -32.29
C ALA A 6 -37.89 -13.83 -32.39
N LEU A 7 -38.15 -12.77 -33.16
CA LEU A 7 -37.24 -11.63 -33.27
C LEU A 7 -37.05 -10.91 -31.93
N PHE A 8 -38.12 -10.75 -31.15
CA PHE A 8 -38.04 -10.15 -29.82
C PHE A 8 -37.15 -10.98 -28.86
N ILE A 9 -37.32 -12.30 -28.85
CA ILE A 9 -36.49 -13.19 -28.02
C ILE A 9 -35.02 -13.13 -28.44
N LEU A 10 -34.76 -13.12 -29.76
CA LEU A 10 -33.39 -12.99 -30.29
C LEU A 10 -32.75 -11.68 -29.85
N PHE A 11 -33.50 -10.57 -29.98
CA PHE A 11 -33.03 -9.26 -29.55
C PHE A 11 -32.71 -9.24 -28.04
N LEU A 12 -33.59 -9.83 -27.21
CA LEU A 12 -33.37 -9.92 -25.78
C LEU A 12 -32.09 -10.70 -25.45
N MET A 13 -31.85 -11.83 -26.11
CA MET A 13 -30.62 -12.61 -25.91
C MET A 13 -29.36 -11.82 -26.28
N VAL A 14 -29.40 -11.10 -27.40
CA VAL A 14 -28.27 -10.26 -27.82
C VAL A 14 -28.03 -9.14 -26.80
N ALA A 15 -29.09 -8.47 -26.35
CA ALA A 15 -28.99 -7.42 -25.34
C ALA A 15 -28.37 -7.93 -24.03
N ILE A 16 -28.79 -9.11 -23.56
CA ILE A 16 -28.22 -9.75 -22.37
C ILE A 16 -26.73 -10.08 -22.59
N GLY A 17 -26.37 -10.63 -23.75
CA GLY A 17 -24.98 -10.93 -24.07
C GLY A 17 -24.09 -9.69 -24.03
N VAL A 18 -24.55 -8.59 -24.63
CA VAL A 18 -23.84 -7.30 -24.60
C VAL A 18 -23.72 -6.77 -23.17
N ALA A 19 -24.80 -6.82 -22.38
CA ALA A 19 -24.79 -6.36 -21.00
C ALA A 19 -23.77 -7.12 -20.13
N ILE A 20 -23.67 -8.44 -20.30
CA ILE A 20 -22.70 -9.27 -19.57
C ILE A 20 -21.26 -8.87 -19.92
N VAL A 21 -20.97 -8.63 -21.20
CA VAL A 21 -19.63 -8.23 -21.65
C VAL A 21 -19.25 -6.87 -21.07
N LEU A 22 -20.17 -5.90 -21.09
CA LEU A 22 -19.94 -4.58 -20.51
C LEU A 22 -19.65 -4.69 -19.00
N PHE A 23 -20.49 -5.42 -18.27
CA PHE A 23 -20.31 -5.63 -16.84
C PHE A 23 -18.97 -6.33 -16.51
N ARG A 24 -18.58 -7.32 -17.30
CA ARG A 24 -17.27 -7.97 -17.17
C ARG A 24 -16.12 -7.01 -17.44
N GLY A 25 -16.26 -6.13 -18.43
CA GLY A 25 -15.26 -5.11 -18.73
C GLY A 25 -15.05 -4.14 -17.56
N GLU A 26 -16.13 -3.64 -16.97
CA GLU A 26 -16.07 -2.77 -15.79
C GLU A 26 -15.48 -3.49 -14.58
N SER A 27 -15.91 -4.72 -14.33
CA SER A 27 -15.39 -5.56 -13.24
C SER A 27 -13.89 -5.81 -13.39
N ALA A 28 -13.42 -6.11 -14.60
CA ALA A 28 -12.00 -6.31 -14.88
C ALA A 28 -11.18 -5.03 -14.67
N ARG A 29 -11.71 -3.87 -15.09
CA ARG A 29 -11.05 -2.58 -14.86
C ARG A 29 -10.95 -2.27 -13.37
N ALA A 30 -12.02 -2.48 -12.61
CA ALA A 30 -12.02 -2.28 -11.17
C ALA A 30 -11.03 -3.21 -10.46
N ALA A 31 -11.03 -4.50 -10.81
CA ALA A 31 -10.10 -5.49 -10.25
C ALA A 31 -8.64 -5.12 -10.55
N ASN A 32 -8.33 -4.71 -11.78
CA ASN A 32 -6.98 -4.25 -12.14
C ASN A 32 -6.57 -3.02 -11.30
N ARG A 33 -7.48 -2.06 -11.10
CA ARG A 33 -7.17 -0.88 -10.28
C ARG A 33 -6.91 -1.25 -8.82
N ILE A 34 -7.69 -2.17 -8.26
CA ILE A 34 -7.48 -2.66 -6.89
C ILE A 34 -6.12 -3.37 -6.78
N GLN A 35 -5.77 -4.22 -7.74
CA GLN A 35 -4.49 -4.92 -7.76
C GLN A 35 -3.31 -3.95 -7.83
N GLN A 36 -3.40 -2.90 -8.65
CA GLN A 36 -2.37 -1.85 -8.73
C GLN A 36 -2.20 -1.14 -7.38
N LEU A 37 -3.30 -0.68 -6.78
CA LEU A 37 -3.27 0.00 -5.49
C LEU A 37 -2.71 -0.90 -4.37
N HIS A 38 -3.03 -2.19 -4.41
CA HIS A 38 -2.50 -3.15 -3.45
C HIS A 38 -0.99 -3.34 -3.62
N ALA A 39 -0.50 -3.42 -4.86
CA ALA A 39 0.94 -3.49 -5.15
C ALA A 39 1.67 -2.22 -4.68
N GLU A 40 1.10 -1.04 -4.96
CA GLU A 40 1.65 0.24 -4.47
C GLU A 40 1.70 0.29 -2.93
N THR A 41 0.67 -0.24 -2.26
CA THR A 41 0.62 -0.29 -0.79
C THR A 41 1.73 -1.18 -0.23
N ILE A 42 1.92 -2.38 -0.78
CA ILE A 42 2.98 -3.29 -0.36
C ILE A 42 4.36 -2.65 -0.59
N GLU A 43 4.57 -1.99 -1.72
CA GLU A 43 5.82 -1.31 -2.02
C GLU A 43 6.11 -0.18 -1.00
N LEU A 44 5.11 0.63 -0.69
CA LEU A 44 5.24 1.71 0.29
C LEU A 44 5.51 1.16 1.70
N GLU A 45 4.84 0.08 2.09
CA GLU A 45 5.06 -0.58 3.38
C GLU A 45 6.48 -1.12 3.52
N GLN A 46 7.00 -1.77 2.46
CA GLN A 46 8.40 -2.21 2.43
C GLN A 46 9.38 -1.05 2.54
N ARG A 47 9.13 0.05 1.84
CA ARG A 47 9.96 1.27 1.94
C ARG A 47 9.94 1.85 3.34
N LEU A 48 8.75 1.94 3.95
CA LEU A 48 8.59 2.45 5.30
C LEU A 48 9.36 1.58 6.30
N TRP A 49 9.19 0.26 6.21
CA TRP A 49 9.90 -0.68 7.06
C TRP A 49 11.43 -0.57 6.91
N SER A 50 11.92 -0.41 5.67
CA SER A 50 13.35 -0.20 5.41
C SER A 50 13.87 1.10 6.05
N ALA A 51 13.09 2.18 5.96
CA ALA A 51 13.43 3.46 6.56
C ALA A 51 13.41 3.39 8.10
N GLU A 52 12.45 2.66 8.68
CA GLU A 52 12.40 2.41 10.12
C GLU A 52 13.62 1.64 10.61
N ILE A 53 14.05 0.61 9.89
CA ILE A 53 15.28 -0.14 10.20
C ILE A 53 16.50 0.78 10.14
N GLU A 54 16.60 1.62 9.11
CA GLU A 54 17.70 2.56 8.97
C GLU A 54 17.72 3.57 10.12
N LEU A 55 16.54 4.09 10.48
CA LEU A 55 16.37 5.02 11.60
C LEU A 55 16.72 4.37 12.94
N ALA A 56 16.30 3.13 13.16
CA ALA A 56 16.66 2.34 14.34
C ALA A 56 18.17 2.12 14.42
N ARG A 57 18.82 1.81 13.29
CA ARG A 57 20.28 1.67 13.18
C ARG A 57 21.01 2.98 13.51
N MET A 58 20.51 4.12 13.04
CA MET A 58 21.08 5.43 13.38
C MET A 58 20.86 5.80 14.86
N ARG A 59 19.76 5.34 15.46
CA ARG A 59 19.44 5.56 16.88
C ARG A 59 20.15 4.59 17.82
N GLU A 60 20.91 3.61 17.32
CA GLU A 60 21.70 2.74 18.19
C GLU A 60 22.71 3.57 19.01
N PRO A 61 22.71 3.47 20.34
CA PRO A 61 23.58 4.27 21.21
C PRO A 61 25.07 4.09 20.90
N ARG A 62 25.47 2.94 20.34
CA ARG A 62 26.84 2.65 19.91
C ARG A 62 27.22 3.48 18.68
N ALA A 63 26.35 3.57 17.68
CA ALA A 63 26.58 4.38 16.49
C ALA A 63 26.61 5.88 16.83
N ILE A 64 25.76 6.33 17.76
CA ILE A 64 25.78 7.71 18.27
C ILE A 64 27.09 8.03 18.99
N ARG A 65 27.59 7.12 19.85
CA ARG A 65 28.88 7.28 20.53
C ARG A 65 30.05 7.33 19.54
N GLU A 66 30.13 6.38 18.61
CA GLU A 66 31.19 6.38 17.59
C GLU A 66 31.15 7.64 16.72
N ARG A 67 29.96 8.18 16.39
CA ARG A 67 29.85 9.41 15.61
C ARG A 67 30.27 10.64 16.40
N ALA A 68 29.92 10.73 17.68
CA ALA A 68 30.34 11.84 18.51
C ALA A 68 31.82 11.80 18.86
N GLU A 69 32.40 10.60 19.05
CA GLU A 69 33.86 10.42 19.16
C GLU A 69 34.57 10.90 17.89
N LYS A 70 34.06 10.54 16.70
CA LYS A 70 34.58 11.05 15.42
C LYS A 70 34.42 12.56 15.23
N MET A 71 33.45 13.17 15.92
CA MET A 71 33.17 14.61 15.85
C MET A 71 33.75 15.40 17.03
N ASN A 72 34.53 14.77 17.94
CA ASN A 72 35.04 15.37 19.18
C ASN A 72 33.95 16.05 20.04
N LEU A 73 32.72 15.53 19.98
CA LEU A 73 31.62 16.03 20.81
C LEU A 73 31.69 15.34 22.19
N PRO A 74 31.80 16.10 23.30
CA PRO A 74 31.76 15.52 24.64
C PRO A 74 30.34 15.02 24.91
N ILE A 75 30.11 13.70 24.79
CA ILE A 75 28.86 13.09 25.26
C ILE A 75 29.01 12.83 26.75
N GLU A 76 28.44 13.70 27.59
CA GLU A 76 28.13 13.35 28.97
C GLU A 76 26.82 12.55 29.02
N PRO A 77 26.79 11.38 29.70
CA PRO A 77 25.55 10.67 29.90
C PRO A 77 24.60 11.51 30.77
N PRO A 78 23.28 11.54 30.46
CA PRO A 78 22.33 12.32 31.23
C PRO A 78 22.30 11.83 32.68
N GLN A 79 22.54 12.75 33.62
CA GLN A 79 22.47 12.43 35.05
C GLN A 79 21.02 12.07 35.43
N PRO A 80 20.79 11.00 36.22
CA PRO A 80 19.45 10.65 36.66
C PRO A 80 18.85 11.81 37.46
N ILE A 81 17.73 12.35 36.97
CA ILE A 81 16.97 13.36 37.71
C ILE A 81 16.41 12.66 38.95
N ALA A 82 17.05 12.87 40.11
CA ALA A 82 16.55 12.39 41.38
C ALA A 82 15.14 12.98 41.60
N ARG A 83 14.11 12.14 41.59
CA ARG A 83 12.75 12.60 41.93
C ARG A 83 12.74 12.99 43.41
N PRO A 84 12.25 14.18 43.78
CA PRO A 84 11.97 14.48 45.17
C PRO A 84 10.89 13.53 45.67
N GLN A 85 11.15 12.90 46.84
CA GLN A 85 10.19 12.06 47.57
C GLN A 85 9.14 12.92 48.27
#